data_AF-A0A0B5BLY0-F1
#
_entry.id   AF-A0A0B5BLY0-F1
#
_cell.length_a   1.000
_cell.length_b   1.000
_cell.length_c   1.000
_cell.angle_alpha   90.00
_cell.angle_beta   90.00
_cell.angle_gamma   90.00
#
_symmetry.space_group_name_H-M   'P 1'
#
loop_
_entity.id
_entity.type
_entity.pdbx_description
1 polymer ?
#
loop_
_entity_poly.entity_id
_entity_poly.type
_entity_poly.pdbx_seq_one_letter_code
_entity_poly.pdbx_strand_id
1 'polypeptide(L)'
;MDGAGTLTVFTRIILPMCTPILATVGIFSAVNQWNSFQDTLIYMTDSKLYSLQYLLYTYINQASALANAAKANSANVAALASAATPTSIRMTVSVIVVLPIMFTYPFFQRFFVKGMMLGAVKG
;
A
#
# COMPACT_ATOMS: atom_id res chain seq x y z
N MET A 1 -30.05 27.17 24.12
CA MET A 1 -29.27 26.00 24.59
C MET A 1 -30.14 24.79 24.34
N ASP A 2 -30.03 24.18 23.16
CA ASP A 2 -31.05 23.28 22.59
C ASP A 2 -31.08 21.87 23.19
N GLY A 3 -30.64 21.70 24.45
CA GLY A 3 -30.76 20.45 25.21
C GLY A 3 -29.97 19.24 24.68
N ALA A 4 -29.16 19.40 23.63
CA ALA A 4 -28.38 18.31 23.05
C ALA A 4 -27.22 17.90 23.98
N GLY A 5 -27.20 16.64 24.40
CA GLY A 5 -26.11 16.07 25.20
C GLY A 5 -24.78 16.03 24.44
N THR A 6 -23.67 15.97 25.17
CA THR A 6 -22.30 16.05 24.63
C THR A 6 -22.02 15.05 23.50
N LEU A 7 -22.51 13.81 23.60
CA LEU A 7 -22.33 12.80 22.56
C LEU A 7 -23.10 13.13 21.27
N THR A 8 -24.29 13.74 21.40
CA THR A 8 -25.11 14.20 20.27
C THR A 8 -24.43 15.35 19.55
N VAL A 9 -23.87 16.31 20.30
CA VAL A 9 -23.09 17.43 19.73
C VAL A 9 -21.85 16.90 19.02
N PHE A 10 -21.12 15.96 19.64
CA PHE A 10 -19.94 15.36 19.02
C PHE A 10 -20.25 14.65 17.70
N THR A 11 -21.27 13.78 17.68
CA THR A 11 -21.59 12.96 16.49
C THR A 11 -22.30 13.73 15.38
N ARG A 12 -23.21 14.66 15.72
CA ARG A 12 -24.00 15.39 14.71
C ARG A 12 -23.40 16.72 14.27
N ILE A 13 -22.51 17.32 15.07
CA ILE A 13 -21.96 18.64 14.77
C ILE A 13 -20.46 18.55 14.53
N ILE A 14 -19.70 18.03 15.50
CA ILE A 14 -18.23 18.03 15.42
C ILE A 14 -17.72 17.05 14.34
N LEU A 15 -18.19 15.80 14.39
CA LEU A 15 -17.80 14.74 13.45
C LEU A 15 -17.97 15.11 11.97
N PRO A 16 -19.14 15.60 11.50
CA PRO A 16 -19.33 15.98 10.10
C PRO A 16 -18.43 17.14 9.67
N MET A 17 -18.12 18.09 10.56
CA MET A 17 -17.16 19.17 10.26
C MET A 17 -15.73 18.65 10.09
N CYS A 18 -15.35 17.60 10.82
CA CYS A 18 -14.02 16.97 10.72
C CYS A 18 -13.90 15.96 9.57
N THR A 19 -14.97 15.69 8.80
CA THR A 19 -14.96 14.68 7.72
C THR A 19 -13.82 14.85 6.69
N PRO A 20 -13.41 16.07 6.26
CA PRO A 20 -12.31 16.19 5.30
C PRO A 20 -10.95 15.78 5.90
N ILE A 21 -10.74 16.05 7.18
CA ILE A 21 -9.51 15.70 7.90
C ILE A 21 -9.49 14.19 8.14
N LEU A 22 -10.60 13.60 8.60
CA LEU A 22 -10.73 12.17 8.79
C LEU A 22 -10.54 11.39 7.48
N ALA A 23 -11.03 11.91 6.36
CA ALA A 23 -10.77 11.34 5.04
C ALA A 23 -9.27 11.35 4.72
N THR A 24 -8.60 12.48 4.93
CA THR A 24 -7.14 12.58 4.71
C THR A 24 -6.38 11.58 5.56
N VAL A 25 -6.62 11.55 6.88
CA VAL A 25 -5.97 10.61 7.80
C VAL A 25 -6.26 9.15 7.40
N GLY A 26 -7.51 8.82 7.11
CA GLY A 26 -7.91 7.48 6.68
C GLY A 26 -7.18 7.04 5.41
N ILE A 27 -7.01 7.93 4.44
CA ILE A 27 -6.26 7.63 3.20
C ILE A 27 -4.79 7.36 3.50
N PHE A 28 -4.11 8.25 4.24
CA PHE A 28 -2.70 8.05 4.57
C PHE A 28 -2.49 6.79 5.41
N SER A 29 -3.36 6.50 6.38
CA SER A 29 -3.32 5.26 7.15
C SER A 29 -3.55 4.02 6.27
N ALA A 30 -4.50 4.05 5.34
CA ALA A 30 -4.75 2.94 4.42
C ALA A 30 -3.57 2.68 3.49
N VAL A 31 -2.98 3.75 2.92
CA VAL A 31 -1.78 3.64 2.07
C VAL A 31 -0.60 3.10 2.87
N ASN A 32 -0.38 3.57 4.09
CA ASN A 32 0.66 3.04 4.98
C ASN A 32 0.45 1.55 5.27
N GLN A 33 -0.78 1.14 5.62
CA GLN A 33 -1.08 -0.25 5.92
C GLN A 33 -0.91 -1.16 4.69
N TRP A 34 -1.31 -0.69 3.50
CA TRP A 34 -1.14 -1.41 2.24
C TRP A 34 0.34 -1.66 1.93
N ASN A 35 1.21 -0.69 2.25
CA ASN A 35 2.64 -0.78 2.03
C ASN A 35 3.41 -1.43 3.21
N SER A 36 2.73 -1.83 4.29
CA SER A 36 3.41 -2.44 5.44
C SER A 36 3.78 -3.89 5.14
N PHE A 37 5.09 -4.14 5.08
CA PHE A 37 5.67 -5.49 5.04
C PHE A 37 6.40 -5.86 6.33
N GLN A 38 6.88 -4.86 7.07
CA GLN A 38 7.72 -5.04 8.25
C GLN A 38 6.96 -5.70 9.41
N ASP A 39 5.69 -5.35 9.59
CA ASP A 39 4.86 -5.96 10.64
C ASP A 39 4.72 -7.47 10.42
N THR A 40 4.47 -7.88 9.18
CA THR A 40 4.41 -9.30 8.83
C THR A 40 5.76 -9.98 9.02
N LEU A 41 6.85 -9.31 8.63
CA LEU A 41 8.21 -9.85 8.73
C LEU A 41 8.64 -10.11 10.19
N ILE A 42 8.24 -9.23 11.12
CA ILE A 42 8.65 -9.32 12.53
C ILE A 42 7.71 -10.20 13.34
N TYR A 43 6.39 -10.06 13.14
CA TYR A 43 5.40 -10.63 14.07
C TYR A 43 4.72 -11.89 13.57
N MET A 44 4.81 -12.21 12.27
CA MET A 44 3.99 -13.26 11.67
C MET A 44 4.78 -14.54 11.38
N THR A 45 4.35 -15.64 11.99
CA THR A 45 4.95 -16.97 11.82
C THR A 45 4.12 -17.88 10.92
N ASP A 46 2.79 -17.71 10.88
CA ASP A 46 1.92 -18.48 9.99
C ASP A 46 1.93 -17.90 8.56
N SER A 47 2.36 -18.74 7.62
CA SER A 47 2.37 -18.47 6.18
C SER A 47 1.03 -18.05 5.59
N LYS A 48 -0.10 -18.41 6.22
CA LYS A 48 -1.45 -18.01 5.77
C LYS A 48 -1.75 -16.53 6.02
N LEU A 49 -1.00 -15.88 6.90
CA LEU A 49 -1.19 -14.49 7.31
C LEU A 49 -0.17 -13.54 6.65
N TYR A 50 0.55 -14.02 5.64
CA TYR A 50 1.52 -13.19 4.92
C TYR A 50 0.82 -12.11 4.11
N SER A 51 1.23 -10.86 4.34
CA SER A 51 0.76 -9.74 3.53
C SER A 51 1.31 -9.86 2.10
N LEU A 52 0.56 -9.31 1.14
CA LEU A 52 0.99 -9.24 -0.26
C LEU A 52 2.34 -8.51 -0.38
N GLN A 53 2.54 -7.44 0.40
CA GLN A 53 3.76 -6.66 0.39
C GLN A 53 4.97 -7.46 0.92
N TYR A 54 4.77 -8.31 1.93
CA TYR A 54 5.80 -9.21 2.43
C TYR A 54 6.19 -10.29 1.40
N LEU A 55 5.21 -10.88 0.73
CA LEU A 55 5.46 -11.83 -0.37
C LEU A 55 6.25 -11.18 -1.51
N LEU A 56 5.90 -9.95 -1.87
CA LEU A 56 6.67 -9.18 -2.86
C LEU A 56 8.12 -8.99 -2.41
N TYR A 57 8.33 -8.55 -1.18
CA TYR A 57 9.68 -8.36 -0.63
C TYR A 57 10.49 -9.66 -0.66
N THR A 58 9.92 -10.77 -0.23
CA THR A 58 10.61 -12.08 -0.22
C THR A 58 10.93 -12.58 -1.63
N TYR A 59 10.00 -12.48 -2.59
CA TYR A 59 10.26 -12.86 -3.98
C TYR A 59 11.33 -11.99 -4.65
N ILE A 60 11.33 -10.67 -4.42
CA ILE A 60 12.38 -9.77 -4.94
C ILE A 60 13.76 -10.18 -4.41
N ASN A 61 13.85 -10.47 -3.12
CA ASN A 61 15.11 -10.87 -2.48
C ASN A 61 15.59 -12.25 -2.95
N GLN A 62 14.69 -13.24 -3.08
CA GLN A 62 15.03 -14.56 -3.62
C GLN A 62 15.50 -14.47 -5.08
N ALA A 63 14.79 -13.67 -5.90
CA ALA A 63 15.19 -13.39 -7.27
C ALA A 63 16.57 -12.71 -7.35
N SER A 64 16.88 -11.77 -6.44
CA SER A 64 18.22 -11.15 -6.34
C SER A 64 19.30 -12.18 -6.01
N ALA A 65 19.05 -13.02 -5.01
CA ALA A 65 20.00 -14.03 -4.58
C ALA A 65 20.30 -15.03 -5.70
N LEU A 66 19.27 -15.47 -6.42
CA LEU A 66 19.40 -16.40 -7.55
C LEU A 66 20.18 -15.75 -8.71
N ALA A 67 19.89 -14.49 -9.04
CA ALA A 67 20.62 -13.75 -10.07
C ALA A 67 22.11 -13.58 -9.71
N ASN A 68 22.43 -13.35 -8.45
CA ASN A 68 23.81 -13.21 -7.98
C ASN A 68 24.54 -14.56 -7.95
N ALA A 69 23.88 -15.63 -7.51
CA ALA A 69 24.43 -16.98 -7.54
C ALA A 69 24.71 -17.48 -8.97
N ALA A 70 23.82 -17.14 -9.92
CA ALA A 70 24.01 -17.45 -11.34
C ALA A 70 25.20 -16.70 -11.97
N LYS A 71 25.49 -15.48 -11.52
CA LYS A 71 26.68 -14.73 -11.96
C LYS A 71 27.98 -15.31 -11.39
N ALA A 72 27.93 -15.99 -10.25
CA ALA A 72 29.10 -16.62 -9.62
C ALA A 72 29.44 -18.00 -10.20
N ASN A 73 28.45 -18.76 -10.73
CA ASN A 73 28.64 -20.07 -11.36
C ASN A 73 28.26 -20.03 -12.85
N SER A 74 29.23 -19.75 -13.72
CA SER A 74 29.09 -19.63 -15.18
C SER A 74 28.65 -20.91 -15.93
N ALA A 75 28.39 -22.01 -15.23
CA ALA A 75 28.22 -23.35 -15.81
C ALA A 75 26.78 -23.72 -16.21
N ASN A 76 25.75 -22.94 -15.83
CA ASN A 76 24.33 -23.31 -16.02
C ASN A 76 23.47 -22.22 -16.70
N VAL A 77 24.05 -21.50 -17.67
CA VAL A 77 23.36 -20.40 -18.39
C VAL A 77 22.15 -20.90 -19.19
N ALA A 78 22.15 -22.15 -19.67
CA ALA A 78 21.07 -22.72 -20.47
C ALA A 78 19.81 -23.12 -19.66
N ALA A 79 19.96 -23.54 -18.40
CA ALA A 79 18.82 -23.84 -17.51
C ALA A 79 18.19 -22.57 -16.91
N LEU A 80 18.90 -21.45 -16.96
CA LEU A 80 18.46 -20.15 -16.44
C LEU A 80 17.61 -19.36 -17.45
N ALA A 81 17.68 -19.67 -18.74
CA ALA A 81 16.84 -19.08 -19.78
C ALA A 81 15.39 -19.61 -19.75
N SER A 82 15.18 -20.81 -19.19
CA SER A 82 13.87 -21.45 -19.03
C SER A 82 13.22 -21.20 -17.66
N ALA A 83 14.00 -20.81 -16.65
CA ALA A 83 13.47 -20.27 -15.41
C ALA A 83 13.10 -18.79 -15.65
N ALA A 84 11.86 -18.40 -15.35
CA ALA A 84 11.41 -17.01 -15.48
C ALA A 84 12.47 -16.06 -14.91
N THR A 85 13.05 -15.22 -15.78
CA THR A 85 14.16 -14.33 -15.40
C THR A 85 13.80 -13.62 -14.10
N PRO A 86 14.73 -13.53 -13.12
CA PRO A 86 14.52 -12.81 -11.87
C PRO A 86 13.82 -11.45 -12.06
N THR A 87 14.17 -10.74 -13.13
CA THR A 87 13.54 -9.48 -13.56
C THR A 87 12.05 -9.61 -13.88
N SER A 88 11.64 -10.65 -14.60
CA SER A 88 10.23 -10.88 -14.97
C SER A 88 9.36 -11.11 -13.74
N ILE A 89 9.84 -11.91 -12.77
CA ILE A 89 9.12 -12.15 -11.51
C ILE A 89 8.95 -10.83 -10.74
N ARG A 90 9.99 -10.01 -10.64
CA ARG A 90 9.89 -8.70 -9.97
C ARG A 90 8.89 -7.77 -10.65
N MET A 91 8.94 -7.69 -11.98
CA MET A 91 8.04 -6.82 -12.75
C MET A 91 6.59 -7.28 -12.60
N THR A 92 6.31 -8.58 -12.73
CA THR A 92 4.95 -9.12 -12.55
C THR A 92 4.40 -8.84 -11.15
N VAL A 93 5.19 -9.09 -10.10
CA VAL A 93 4.73 -8.88 -8.72
C VAL A 93 4.55 -7.38 -8.42
N SER A 94 5.40 -6.52 -8.96
CA SER A 94 5.26 -5.06 -8.84
C SER A 94 3.98 -4.56 -9.52
N VAL A 95 3.65 -5.07 -10.71
CA VAL A 95 2.41 -4.74 -11.41
C VAL A 95 1.18 -5.16 -10.60
N ILE A 96 1.18 -6.35 -10.01
CA ILE A 96 0.08 -6.86 -9.16
C ILE A 96 -0.16 -5.95 -7.95
N VAL A 97 0.89 -5.39 -7.35
CA VAL A 97 0.77 -4.51 -6.18
C VAL A 97 0.33 -3.09 -6.55
N VAL A 98 0.78 -2.55 -7.68
CA VAL A 98 0.44 -1.18 -8.11
C VAL A 98 -0.98 -1.09 -8.66
N LEU A 99 -1.48 -2.15 -9.29
CA LEU A 99 -2.77 -2.17 -9.97
C LEU A 99 -3.95 -1.81 -9.04
N PRO A 100 -4.11 -2.38 -7.83
CA PRO A 100 -5.16 -1.98 -6.88
C PRO A 100 -5.10 -0.50 -6.47
N ILE A 101 -3.89 0.04 -6.28
CA ILE A 101 -3.67 1.45 -5.90
C ILE A 101 -4.15 2.37 -7.02
N MET A 102 -3.87 2.02 -8.29
CA MET A 102 -4.37 2.77 -9.44
C MET A 102 -5.90 2.83 -9.48
N PHE A 103 -6.59 1.73 -9.16
CA PHE A 103 -8.06 1.71 -9.12
C PHE A 103 -8.66 2.50 -7.96
N THR A 104 -7.97 2.58 -6.83
CA THR A 104 -8.43 3.37 -5.67
C THR A 104 -8.09 4.85 -5.79
N TYR A 105 -7.07 5.21 -6.56
CA TYR A 105 -6.66 6.59 -6.80
C TYR A 105 -7.81 7.55 -7.21
N PRO A 106 -8.69 7.25 -8.19
CA PRO A 106 -9.79 8.15 -8.56
C PRO A 106 -10.79 8.40 -7.42
N PHE A 107 -10.99 7.44 -6.52
CA PHE A 107 -11.84 7.63 -5.34
C PHE A 107 -11.22 8.66 -4.38
N PHE A 108 -9.91 8.58 -4.16
CA PHE A 108 -9.19 9.50 -3.28
C PHE A 108 -9.01 10.90 -3.90
N GLN A 109 -8.78 10.98 -5.21
CA GLN A 109 -8.62 12.25 -5.93
C GLN A 109 -9.80 13.21 -5.69
N ARG A 110 -11.04 12.70 -5.62
CA ARG A 110 -12.23 13.55 -5.36
C ARG A 110 -12.20 14.23 -3.98
N PHE A 111 -11.63 13.59 -2.96
CA PHE A 111 -11.53 14.17 -1.62
C PHE A 111 -10.39 15.18 -1.53
N PHE A 112 -9.24 14.89 -2.15
CA PHE A 112 -8.11 15.82 -2.22
C PHE A 112 -8.45 17.09 -3.02
N VAL A 113 -9.10 16.97 -4.19
CA VAL A 113 -9.49 18.13 -5.01
C VAL A 113 -10.46 19.03 -4.24
N LYS A 114 -11.45 18.46 -3.53
CA LYS A 114 -12.37 19.25 -2.70
C LYS A 114 -11.67 19.90 -1.51
N GLY A 115 -10.79 19.19 -0.81
CA GLY A 115 -10.05 19.70 0.36
C GLY A 115 -9.05 20.80 0.01
N MET A 116 -8.28 20.63 -1.07
CA MET A 116 -7.32 21.63 -1.53
C MET A 116 -8.01 22.87 -2.13
N MET A 117 -9.09 22.70 -2.90
CA MET A 117 -9.82 23.85 -3.47
C MET A 117 -10.53 24.69 -2.40
N LEU A 118 -11.00 24.08 -1.30
CA LEU A 118 -11.56 24.82 -0.17
C LEU A 118 -10.53 25.71 0.54
N GLY A 119 -9.25 25.32 0.56
CA GLY A 119 -8.16 26.14 1.11
C GLY A 119 -7.69 27.25 0.16
N ALA A 120 -7.72 27.01 -1.15
CA ALA A 120 -7.24 27.94 -2.18
C ALA A 120 -8.23 29.08 -2.52
N VAL A 121 -9.54 28.88 -2.34
CA VAL A 121 -10.57 29.89 -2.66
C VAL A 121 -10.82 30.88 -1.51
N LYS A 122 -10.27 30.60 -0.32
CA LYS A 122 -10.44 31.43 0.88
C LYS A 122 -9.29 32.43 1.11
N GLY A 123 -8.32 32.47 0.19
CA GLY A 123 -7.25 33.47 0.10
C GLY A 123 -7.60 34.58 -0.87
#